data_AF-A0A1T4RBM4-F1
#
_entry.id   AF-A0A1T4RBM4-F1
#
_cell.length_a   1.000
_cell.length_b   1.000
_cell.length_c   1.000
_cell.angle_alpha   90.00
_cell.angle_beta   90.00
_cell.angle_gamma   90.00
#
_symmetry.space_group_name_H-M   'P 1'
#
loop_
_entity.id
_entity.type
_entity.pdbx_description
1 polymer ?
#
loop_
_entity_poly.entity_id
_entity_poly.type
_entity_poly.pdbx_seq_one_letter_code
_entity_poly.pdbx_strand_id
1 'polypeptide(L)' 'MSDFFVAIGLVLVIEGVLYALLPEAIRKMGRSIQDVPEAHLRWGGLFAALLGVALVWLIRHA' A
#
# COMPACT_ATOMS: atom_id res chain seq x y z
N MET A 1 -7.54 7.31 19.37
CA MET A 1 -7.28 5.85 19.41
C MET A 1 -8.10 5.09 18.37
N SER A 2 -9.31 5.54 18.05
CA SER A 2 -10.12 5.07 16.91
C SER A 2 -9.39 5.13 15.57
N ASP A 3 -8.62 6.19 15.32
CA ASP A 3 -8.08 6.51 13.99
C ASP A 3 -7.12 5.42 13.47
N PHE A 4 -6.41 4.74 14.37
CA PHE A 4 -5.57 3.61 14.00
C PHE A 4 -6.40 2.43 13.49
N PHE A 5 -7.48 2.07 14.18
CA PHE A 5 -8.38 1.01 13.76
C PHE A 5 -9.13 1.39 12.47
N VAL A 6 -9.49 2.67 12.30
CA VAL A 6 -10.09 3.17 11.06
C VAL A 6 -9.09 3.04 9.90
N ALA A 7 -7.82 3.41 10.09
CA ALA A 7 -6.79 3.25 9.06
C ALA A 7 -6.60 1.77 8.67
N ILE A 8 -6.56 0.86 9.65
CA ILE A 8 -6.52 -0.59 9.37
C ILE A 8 -7.76 -1.03 8.57
N GLY A 9 -8.95 -0.61 9.00
CA GLY A 9 -10.20 -0.93 8.30
C GLY A 9 -10.19 -0.44 6.85
N LEU A 10 -9.72 0.77 6.60
CA LEU A 10 -9.60 1.33 5.26
C LEU A 10 -8.62 0.54 4.38
N VAL A 11 -7.46 0.14 4.91
CA VAL A 11 -6.51 -0.70 4.18
C VAL A 11 -7.17 -2.02 3.76
N LEU A 12 -7.89 -2.68 4.67
CA LEU A 12 -8.59 -3.93 4.36
C LEU A 12 -9.70 -3.75 3.31
N VAL A 13 -10.46 -2.67 3.37
CA VAL A 13 -11.49 -2.35 2.37
C VAL A 13 -10.85 -2.13 0.99
N ILE A 14 -9.79 -1.33 0.91
CA ILE A 14 -9.10 -1.03 -0.35
C ILE A 14 -8.50 -2.31 -0.95
N GLU A 15 -7.76 -3.08 -0.15
CA GLU A 15 -7.21 -4.38 -0.55
C GLU A 15 -8.31 -5.33 -1.03
N GLY A 16 -9.39 -5.50 -0.24
CA GLY A 16 -10.50 -6.38 -0.58
C GLY A 16 -11.20 -6.01 -1.89
N VAL A 17 -11.42 -4.71 -2.13
CA VAL A 17 -11.99 -4.21 -3.38
C VAL A 17 -11.06 -4.51 -4.57
N LEU A 18 -9.75 -4.29 -4.42
CA LEU A 18 -8.79 -4.61 -5.48
C LEU A 18 -8.78 -6.11 -5.83
N TYR A 19 -8.83 -7.00 -4.82
CA TYR A 19 -8.94 -8.44 -5.08
C TYR A 19 -10.26 -8.82 -5.75
N ALA A 20 -11.38 -8.19 -5.37
CA ALA A 20 -12.70 -8.50 -5.91
C ALA A 20 -12.91 -7.98 -7.34
N LEU A 21 -12.50 -6.75 -7.63
CA LEU A 21 -12.71 -6.11 -8.94
C LEU A 21 -11.60 -6.43 -9.94
N LEU A 22 -10.34 -6.53 -9.50
CA LEU A 22 -9.16 -6.63 -10.37
C LEU A 22 -8.27 -7.84 -10.04
N PRO A 23 -8.81 -9.07 -9.91
CA PRO A 23 -8.03 -10.23 -9.49
C PRO A 23 -6.93 -10.62 -10.49
N GLU A 24 -7.12 -10.34 -11.78
CA GLU A 24 -6.11 -10.59 -12.82
C GLU A 24 -4.92 -9.63 -12.73
N ALA A 25 -5.17 -8.35 -12.44
CA ALA A 25 -4.11 -7.35 -12.27
C ALA A 25 -3.21 -7.70 -11.08
N ILE A 26 -3.82 -8.08 -9.95
CA ILE A 26 -3.12 -8.56 -8.75
C ILE A 26 -2.22 -9.76 -9.09
N ARG A 27 -2.78 -10.77 -9.78
CA ARG A 27 -2.01 -11.97 -10.18
C ARG A 27 -0.84 -11.64 -11.11
N LYS A 28 -1.05 -10.73 -12.06
CA LYS A 28 0.01 -10.26 -12.97
C LYS A 28 1.12 -9.55 -12.21
N MET A 29 0.75 -8.65 -11.29
CA MET A 29 1.71 -7.92 -10.45
C MET A 29 2.52 -8.87 -9.56
N GLY A 30 1.88 -9.88 -8.97
CA GLY A 30 2.55 -10.89 -8.16
C GLY A 30 3.62 -11.66 -8.94
N ARG A 31 3.36 -11.99 -10.21
CA ARG A 31 4.36 -12.63 -11.08
C ARG A 31 5.50 -11.69 -11.42
N SER A 32 5.21 -10.43 -11.76
CA SER A 32 6.27 -9.47 -12.11
C SER A 32 7.17 -9.10 -10.93
N ILE A 33 6.67 -9.18 -9.69
CA ILE A 33 7.48 -8.92 -8.49
C ILE A 33 8.61 -9.94 -8.31
N GLN A 34 8.45 -11.17 -8.82
CA GLN A 34 9.49 -12.21 -8.69
C GLN A 34 10.76 -11.88 -9.47
N ASP A 35 10.64 -11.07 -10.53
CA ASP A 35 11.76 -10.65 -11.38
C ASP A 35 12.42 -9.36 -10.88
N VAL A 36 11.85 -8.69 -9.87
CA VAL A 36 12.37 -7.44 -9.31
C VAL A 36 13.46 -7.75 -8.26
N PRO A 37 14.68 -7.20 -8.39
CA PRO A 37 15.71 -7.41 -7.38
C PRO A 37 15.27 -6.90 -6.00
N GLU A 38 15.60 -7.64 -4.94
CA GLU A 38 15.16 -7.34 -3.57
C GLU A 38 15.50 -5.91 -3.14
N ALA A 39 16.67 -5.41 -3.53
CA ALA A 39 17.09 -4.04 -3.24
C ALA A 39 16.09 -2.99 -3.77
N HIS A 40 15.59 -3.15 -5.00
CA HIS A 40 14.61 -2.24 -5.57
C HIS A 40 13.27 -2.33 -4.84
N LEU A 41 12.85 -3.53 -4.45
CA LEU A 41 11.62 -3.72 -3.69
C LEU A 41 11.69 -3.03 -2.31
N ARG A 42 12.85 -3.14 -1.65
CA ARG A 42 13.11 -2.47 -0.36
C ARG A 42 13.10 -0.95 -0.48
N TRP A 43 13.80 -0.40 -1.47
CA TRP A 43 13.83 1.04 -1.68
C TRP A 43 12.48 1.59 -2.12
N GLY A 44 11.76 0.90 -2.99
CA GLY A 44 10.41 1.27 -3.41
C GLY A 44 9.43 1.26 -2.24
N GLY A 45 9.45 0.21 -1.41
CA GLY A 45 8.63 0.11 -0.21
C GLY A 45 8.96 1.19 0.83
N LEU A 46 10.24 1.47 1.05
CA LEU A 46 10.67 2.54 1.98
C LEU A 46 10.21 3.91 1.50
N PHE A 47 10.33 4.20 0.20
CA PHE A 47 9.89 5.46 -0.38
C PHE A 47 8.36 5.63 -0.27
N ALA A 48 7.59 4.58 -0.57
CA ALA A 48 6.15 4.59 -0.41
C ALA A 48 5.72 4.80 1.05
N ALA A 49 6.40 4.16 2.01
CA ALA A 49 6.13 4.34 3.43
C ALA A 49 6.41 5.79 3.88
N LEU A 50 7.55 6.36 3.49
CA LEU A 50 7.90 7.75 3.82
C LEU A 50 6.89 8.74 3.23
N LEU A 51 6.47 8.55 1.98
CA LEU A 51 5.43 9.37 1.36
C LEU A 51 4.10 9.25 2.09
N GLY A 52 3.69 8.03 2.48
CA GLY A 52 2.46 7.81 3.24
C GLY A 52 2.49 8.54 4.59
N VAL A 53 3.61 8.47 5.31
CA VAL A 53 3.80 9.21 6.58
C VAL A 53 3.74 10.72 6.36
N ALA A 54 4.44 11.23 5.34
CA ALA A 54 4.44 12.66 5.03
C ALA A 54 3.03 13.17 4.66
N LEU A 55 2.26 12.39 3.89
CA LEU A 55 0.90 12.72 3.50
C LEU A 55 -0.04 12.75 4.71
N VAL A 56 0.00 11.73 5.58
CA VAL A 56 -0.79 11.70 6.82
C VAL A 56 -0.42 12.87 7.72
N TRP A 57 0.87 13.18 7.84
CA TRP A 57 1.34 14.33 8.62
C TRP A 57 0.79 15.65 8.07
N LEU A 58 0.88 15.86 6.76
CA LEU A 58 0.38 17.07 6.10
C LEU A 58 -1.14 17.22 6.28
N ILE A 59 -1.92 16.18 6.02
CA ILE A 59 -3.40 16.23 6.15
C ILE A 59 -3.82 16.51 7.59
N ARG A 60 -3.07 16.01 8.58
CA ARG A 60 -3.42 16.18 10.00
C ARG A 60 -2.96 17.50 10.59
N HIS A 61 -1.99 18.18 9.98
CA HIS A 61 -1.41 19.44 10.47
C HIS A 61 -1.66 20.65 9.54
N ALA A 62 -2.36 20.45 8.42
CA ALA A 62 -2.93 21.51 7.59
C ALA A 62 -4.28 21.97 8.16
#